data_AF-A0A3G8Y595-F1
#
_entry.id   AF-A0A3G8Y595-F1
#
_cell.length_a   1.000
_cell.length_b   1.000
_cell.length_c   1.000
_cell.angle_alpha   90.00
_cell.angle_beta   90.00
_cell.angle_gamma   90.00
#
_symmetry.space_group_name_H-M   'P 1'
#
loop_
_entity.id
_entity.type
_entity.pdbx_description
1 polymer ?
#
loop_
_entity_poly.entity_id
_entity_poly.type
_entity_poly.pdbx_seq_one_letter_code
_entity_poly.pdbx_strand_id
1 'polypeptide(L)' 'MFNWLSLITGIFYIVLGVFVILYKFFIIVLEPNVAYPLGALLVLYGIFRITRAIIRIKNRE' A
#
# COMPACT_ATOMS: atom_id res chain seq x y z
N MET A 1 -4.38 14.73 15.54
CA MET A 1 -4.36 15.27 14.17
C MET A 1 -4.93 14.21 13.26
N PHE A 2 -5.98 14.53 12.52
CA PHE A 2 -6.62 13.61 11.59
C PHE A 2 -5.54 13.06 10.66
N ASN A 3 -5.31 11.76 10.66
CA ASN A 3 -4.22 11.17 9.87
C ASN A 3 -4.69 10.95 8.42
N TRP A 4 -5.33 11.96 7.81
CA TRP A 4 -5.72 11.99 6.39
C TRP A 4 -4.55 11.58 5.50
N LEU A 5 -3.34 12.01 5.88
CA LEU A 5 -2.09 11.60 5.24
C LEU A 5 -1.86 10.08 5.27
N SER A 6 -2.23 9.40 6.37
CA SER A 6 -2.12 7.95 6.48
C SER A 6 -3.10 7.19 5.59
N LEU A 7 -4.31 7.73 5.39
CA LEU A 7 -5.31 7.15 4.51
C LEU A 7 -4.87 7.30 3.05
N ILE A 8 -4.53 8.53 2.66
CA ILE A 8 -4.05 8.86 1.32
C ILE A 8 -2.79 8.05 0.99
N THR A 9 -1.79 8.04 1.87
CA THR A 9 -0.58 7.23 1.66
C THR A 9 -0.89 5.74 1.57
N GLY A 10 -1.84 5.23 2.35
CA GLY A 10 -2.30 3.83 2.24
C GLY A 10 -2.84 3.50 0.86
N ILE A 11 -3.64 4.39 0.28
CA ILE A 11 -4.14 4.26 -1.10
C ILE A 11 -2.98 4.29 -2.10
N PHE A 12 -2.03 5.21 -1.96
CA PHE A 12 -0.84 5.25 -2.81
C PHE A 12 -0.03 3.95 -2.76
N TYR A 13 0.16 3.36 -1.59
CA TYR A 13 0.84 2.06 -1.44
C TYR A 13 0.12 0.94 -2.19
N ILE A 14 -1.21 0.91 -2.16
CA ILE A 14 -2.01 -0.09 -2.90
C ILE A 14 -1.87 0.12 -4.40
N VAL A 15 -2.08 1.34 -4.89
CA VAL A 15 -2.00 1.66 -6.32
C VAL A 15 -0.61 1.33 -6.87
N LEU A 16 0.43 1.70 -6.14
CA LEU A 16 1.81 1.47 -6.51
C LEU A 16 2.17 -0.03 -6.44
N GLY A 17 1.66 -0.78 -5.45
CA GLY A 17 1.82 -2.23 -5.40
C GLY A 17 1.14 -2.96 -6.57
N VAL A 18 -0.07 -2.56 -6.94
CA VAL A 18 -0.77 -3.08 -8.14
C VAL A 18 0.02 -2.75 -9.41
N PHE A 19 0.52 -1.53 -9.52
CA PHE A 19 1.35 -1.11 -10.64
C PHE A 19 2.61 -1.98 -10.79
N VAL A 20 3.30 -2.27 -9.68
CA VAL A 20 4.49 -3.14 -9.68
C VAL A 20 4.14 -4.57 -10.15
N ILE A 21 2.98 -5.11 -9.77
CA ILE A 21 2.56 -6.45 -10.18
C ILE A 21 2.27 -6.51 -11.69
N LEU A 22 1.56 -5.50 -12.22
CA LEU A 22 1.14 -5.47 -13.62
C LEU A 22 2.31 -5.22 -14.57
N TYR A 23 3.15 -4.24 -14.24
CA TYR A 23 4.24 -3.82 -15.12
C TYR A 23 5.59 -4.46 -14.80
N LYS A 24 5.69 -5.21 -13.68
CA LYS A 24 6.95 -5.79 -13.18
C LYS A 24 8.07 -4.75 -13.10
N PHE A 25 7.69 -3.52 -12.78
CA PHE A 25 8.55 -2.35 -12.82
C PHE A 25 8.28 -1.49 -11.59
N PHE A 26 9.35 -0.97 -11.01
CA PHE A 26 9.24 -0.01 -9.90
C PHE A 26 10.09 1.23 -10.17
N ILE A 27 11.41 1.07 -10.08
CA ILE A 27 12.42 2.06 -10.47
C ILE A 27 13.31 1.46 -11.56
N ILE A 28 13.52 0.15 -11.46
CA ILE A 28 14.15 -0.71 -12.46
C ILE A 28 13.14 -1.77 -12.89
N VAL A 29 13.45 -2.50 -13.96
CA VAL A 29 12.70 -3.70 -14.34
C VAL A 29 13.01 -4.79 -13.31
N LEU A 30 11.97 -5.42 -12.78
CA LEU A 30 12.08 -6.49 -11.81
C LEU A 30 11.79 -7.84 -12.46
N GLU A 31 12.55 -8.85 -12.05
CA GLU A 31 12.19 -10.23 -12.34
C GLU A 31 10.85 -10.59 -11.67
N PRO A 32 10.03 -11.45 -12.29
CA PRO A 32 8.72 -11.83 -11.75
C PRO A 32 8.78 -12.33 -10.30
N ASN A 33 9.82 -13.09 -9.96
CA ASN A 33 10.04 -13.67 -8.64
C ASN A 33 10.25 -12.61 -7.55
N VAL A 34 10.65 -11.40 -7.92
CA VAL A 34 10.82 -10.26 -7.01
C VAL A 34 9.62 -9.30 -7.12
N ALA A 35 9.11 -9.07 -8.33
CA ALA A 35 8.00 -8.17 -8.58
C ALA A 35 6.72 -8.58 -7.83
N TYR A 36 6.35 -9.86 -7.86
CA TYR A 36 5.14 -10.35 -7.20
C TYR A 36 5.17 -10.21 -5.68
N PRO A 37 6.19 -10.70 -4.94
CA PRO A 37 6.23 -10.52 -3.50
C PRO A 37 6.36 -9.04 -3.10
N LEU A 38 7.11 -8.24 -3.85
CA LEU A 38 7.27 -6.81 -3.55
C LEU A 38 5.95 -6.04 -3.73
N GLY A 39 5.26 -6.26 -4.86
CA GLY A 39 3.96 -5.68 -5.11
C GLY A 39 2.90 -6.15 -4.10
N ALA A 40 2.88 -7.44 -3.76
CA ALA A 40 2.00 -7.98 -2.74
C ALA A 40 2.25 -7.34 -1.36
N LEU A 41 3.52 -7.19 -0.95
CA LEU A 41 3.89 -6.52 0.29
C LEU A 41 3.40 -5.06 0.33
N LEU A 42 3.54 -4.33 -0.78
CA LEU A 42 3.08 -2.94 -0.89
C LEU A 42 1.56 -2.83 -0.75
N VAL A 43 0.81 -3.73 -1.41
CA VAL A 43 -0.65 -3.80 -1.29
C VAL A 43 -1.07 -4.15 0.13
N LEU A 44 -0.49 -5.20 0.72
CA LEU A 44 -0.79 -5.62 2.10
C LEU A 44 -0.50 -4.52 3.11
N TYR A 45 0.64 -3.83 2.97
CA TYR A 45 1.00 -2.71 3.84
C TYR A 45 0.04 -1.52 3.68
N GLY A 46 -0.36 -1.21 2.44
CA GLY A 46 -1.35 -0.17 2.16
C GLY A 46 -2.70 -0.46 2.81
N ILE A 47 -3.17 -1.71 2.73
CA ILE A 47 -4.39 -2.18 3.42
C ILE A 47 -4.23 -2.02 4.94
N PHE A 48 -3.13 -2.50 5.50
CA PHE A 48 -2.86 -2.38 6.95
C PHE A 48 -2.89 -0.92 7.43
N ARG A 49 -2.33 0.01 6.64
CA ARG A 49 -2.39 1.45 6.95
C ARG A 49 -3.80 2.00 6.96
N ILE A 50 -4.61 1.64 5.97
CA ILE A 50 -6.01 2.07 5.89
C ILE A 50 -6.79 1.51 7.08
N THR A 51 -6.67 0.22 7.35
CA THR A 51 -7.33 -0.45 8.49
C THR A 51 -6.94 0.22 9.83
N ARG A 52 -5.65 0.51 10.04
CA ARG A 52 -5.19 1.22 11.25
C ARG A 52 -5.78 2.64 11.34
N ALA A 53 -5.90 3.34 10.22
CA ALA A 53 -6.51 4.67 10.19
C ALA A 53 -8.01 4.58 10.55
N ILE A 54 -8.73 3.60 10.00
CA ILE A 54 -10.15 3.34 10.30
C ILE A 54 -10.35 2.98 11.77
N ILE A 55 -9.55 2.06 12.33
CA ILE A 55 -9.64 1.67 13.75
C ILE A 55 -9.39 2.88 14.67
N ARG A 56 -8.45 3.76 14.32
CA ARG A 56 -8.18 4.99 15.09
C ARG A 56 -9.33 6.00 15.04
N ILE A 57 -10.09 6.03 13.94
CA ILE A 57 -11.30 6.86 13.86
C ILE A 57 -12.36 6.27 14.79
N LYS A 58 -12.58 4.95 14.74
CA LYS A 58 -13.58 4.25 15.56
C LYS A 58 -13.32 4.34 17.07
N ASN A 59 -12.06 4.30 17.50
CA ASN A 59 -11.69 4.37 18.93
C ASN A 59 -11.54 5.81 19.47
N ARG A 60 -11.86 6.83 18.67
CA ARG A 60 -11.87 8.25 19.11
C ARG A 60 -13.28 8.78 19.40
N GLU A 61 -14.30 7.93 19.31
CA GLU A 61 -15.65 8.13 19.85
C GLU A 61 -15.82 7.41 21.18
#